data_AF-A0A933YJM2-F1
#
_entry.id   AF-A0A933YJM2-F1
#
_cell.length_a   1.000
_cell.length_b   1.000
_cell.length_c   1.000
_cell.angle_alpha   90.00
_cell.angle_beta   90.00
_cell.angle_gamma   90.00
#
_symmetry.space_group_name_H-M   'P 1'
#
loop_
_entity.id
_entity.type
_entity.pdbx_description
1 polymer ?
#
loop_
_entity_poly.entity_id
_entity_poly.type
_entity_poly.pdbx_seq_one_letter_code
_entity_poly.pdbx_strand_id
1 'polypeptide(L)'
;MRDSPEPNRRQVWQGLVAAAIVGPQAALAKGSKDTGNSQPANTIDNLQAPEVLPGKWEIRPEYERELSRVGFVWNREFLRDLFIHNVEEGQTFKDILNVVPKTSDLFIVTNNNLDKETRGAVLRGVTGIGFPESRIHLIPTDKVFDSGWTQDIGEALQPVDRSSGTHGMLVSAPFMRADAVTKFFDAKQVESGRAMAAGNAVQANFYFVGGNFQPTRLADGSIGYMIGHDDILGNHKKDEPMTDALATQTIKKIAKFLRGAKVIMMGRGDQGDESFHIDHGAMTLPNMHALVAEVTDVGRRANTRIAQQRFNEYASQLEALGYMVTRVPHSSEDIERGRYSLNGMPYLDPNDKKVHVLFPVYDGEFTPLQKDAPLSQTDLIASSKAYRMYKAIAETGCVPHPIRDTLNLHKILRGSIHCAMQNLAQYELSTKSNYA
;
A
#
# COMPACT_ATOMS: atom_id res chain seq x y z
N MET A 1 -0.53 -14.68 -57.14
CA MET A 1 -1.06 -15.31 -55.91
C MET A 1 -1.17 -14.20 -54.90
N ARG A 2 -2.40 -13.85 -54.52
CA ARG A 2 -2.74 -12.65 -53.76
C ARG A 2 -2.75 -12.93 -52.27
N ASP A 3 -2.41 -11.85 -51.56
CA ASP A 3 -2.33 -11.65 -50.13
C ASP A 3 -3.53 -12.19 -49.34
N SER A 4 -3.24 -12.81 -48.18
CA SER A 4 -4.20 -12.94 -47.08
C SER A 4 -3.78 -11.95 -46.00
N PRO A 5 -4.67 -11.06 -45.51
CA PRO A 5 -4.31 -10.05 -44.53
C PRO A 5 -4.20 -10.68 -43.13
N GLU A 6 -3.11 -10.38 -42.44
CA GLU A 6 -2.99 -10.63 -41.00
C GLU A 6 -4.11 -9.89 -40.23
N PRO A 7 -4.76 -10.52 -39.24
CA PRO A 7 -5.78 -9.87 -38.45
C PRO A 7 -5.17 -8.77 -37.58
N ASN A 8 -5.83 -7.61 -37.63
CA ASN A 8 -5.48 -6.38 -36.93
C ASN A 8 -5.39 -6.61 -35.40
N ARG A 9 -4.17 -6.49 -34.84
CA ARG A 9 -3.84 -6.72 -33.41
C ARG A 9 -4.68 -5.90 -32.40
N ARG A 10 -5.41 -4.87 -32.85
CA ARG A 10 -6.35 -4.10 -32.02
C ARG A 10 -7.65 -4.85 -31.69
N GLN A 11 -8.11 -5.80 -32.52
CA GLN A 11 -9.40 -6.49 -32.29
C GLN A 11 -9.31 -7.68 -31.32
N VAL A 12 -8.13 -8.29 -31.16
CA VAL A 12 -7.90 -9.37 -30.17
C VAL A 12 -7.95 -8.83 -28.73
N TRP A 13 -7.61 -7.54 -28.53
CA TRP A 13 -7.57 -6.89 -27.22
C TRP A 13 -8.94 -6.54 -26.64
N GLN A 14 -9.94 -6.22 -27.47
CA GLN A 14 -11.31 -5.97 -27.00
C GLN A 14 -11.99 -7.26 -26.49
N GLY A 15 -11.55 -8.43 -26.95
CA GLY A 15 -12.05 -9.73 -26.47
C GLY A 15 -11.51 -10.16 -25.10
N LEU A 16 -10.28 -9.77 -24.75
CA LEU A 16 -9.63 -10.15 -23.49
C LEU A 16 -10.08 -9.30 -22.29
N VAL A 17 -10.38 -8.01 -22.51
CA VAL A 17 -10.99 -7.15 -21.46
C VAL A 17 -12.41 -7.61 -21.11
N ALA A 18 -13.15 -8.19 -22.07
CA ALA A 18 -14.47 -8.74 -21.83
C ALA A 18 -14.43 -10.08 -21.04
N ALA A 19 -13.36 -10.88 -21.20
CA ALA A 19 -13.21 -12.17 -20.52
C ALA A 19 -12.74 -12.05 -19.05
N ALA A 20 -12.19 -10.90 -18.64
CA ALA A 20 -11.77 -10.63 -17.26
C ALA A 20 -12.93 -10.17 -16.33
N ILE A 21 -14.16 -10.08 -16.85
CA ILE A 21 -15.36 -9.72 -16.09
C ILE A 21 -16.26 -10.96 -16.00
N VAL A 22 -15.93 -11.90 -15.12
CA VAL A 22 -16.72 -13.12 -14.90
C VAL A 22 -17.52 -12.99 -13.61
N GLY A 23 -18.83 -12.73 -13.73
CA GLY A 23 -19.81 -12.92 -12.67
C GLY A 23 -20.14 -14.41 -12.47
N PRO A 24 -20.61 -14.84 -11.28
CA PRO A 24 -20.72 -16.26 -10.96
C PRO A 24 -21.99 -16.91 -11.55
N GLN A 25 -21.82 -18.00 -12.29
CA GLN A 25 -22.82 -19.07 -12.45
C GLN A 25 -22.36 -20.32 -11.71
N ALA A 26 -23.31 -20.95 -11.01
CA ALA A 26 -23.11 -22.04 -10.06
C ALA A 26 -23.01 -23.42 -10.72
N ALA A 27 -22.18 -24.31 -10.16
CA ALA A 27 -22.42 -25.75 -10.13
C ALA A 27 -21.59 -26.45 -9.03
N LEU A 28 -22.21 -27.43 -8.39
CA LEU A 28 -21.82 -28.15 -7.17
C LEU A 28 -20.98 -29.44 -7.43
N ALA A 29 -20.07 -29.69 -6.49
CA ALA A 29 -19.77 -30.93 -5.76
C ALA A 29 -19.22 -32.23 -6.42
N LYS A 30 -18.15 -32.74 -5.76
CA LYS A 30 -17.72 -34.13 -5.38
C LYS A 30 -16.19 -34.21 -5.54
N GLY A 31 -15.33 -34.60 -4.61
CA GLY A 31 -15.41 -35.39 -3.38
C GLY A 31 -14.39 -36.53 -3.49
N SER A 32 -13.25 -36.48 -2.80
CA SER A 32 -12.49 -37.69 -2.43
C SER A 32 -11.57 -37.44 -1.23
N LYS A 33 -11.50 -38.46 -0.37
CA LYS A 33 -10.63 -38.57 0.81
C LYS A 33 -9.25 -39.06 0.37
N ASP A 34 -8.19 -38.59 1.02
CA ASP A 34 -7.09 -39.50 1.35
C ASP A 34 -6.30 -39.04 2.58
N THR A 35 -5.91 -40.03 3.37
CA THR A 35 -5.28 -39.94 4.68
C THR A 35 -3.78 -40.18 4.57
N GLY A 36 -2.96 -39.26 5.10
CA GLY A 36 -1.51 -39.44 5.17
C GLY A 36 -0.91 -38.63 6.31
N ASN A 37 -0.58 -39.31 7.41
CA ASN A 37 0.06 -38.77 8.61
C ASN A 37 1.48 -38.26 8.32
N SER A 38 1.70 -36.97 8.51
CA SER A 38 2.99 -36.40 8.86
C SER A 38 2.74 -35.28 9.86
N GLN A 39 3.18 -35.45 11.12
CA GLN A 39 3.09 -34.37 12.12
C GLN A 39 3.97 -33.19 11.69
N PRO A 40 3.44 -31.96 11.59
CA PRO A 40 4.25 -30.77 11.40
C PRO A 40 4.70 -30.22 12.76
N ALA A 41 5.92 -29.68 12.76
CA ALA A 41 6.47 -28.88 13.83
C ALA A 41 5.54 -27.71 14.17
N ASN A 42 5.25 -27.52 15.47
CA ASN A 42 4.58 -26.39 16.11
C ASN A 42 4.06 -25.31 15.15
N THR A 43 2.94 -25.62 14.50
CA THR A 43 2.16 -24.68 13.72
C THR A 43 1.53 -23.66 14.66
N ILE A 44 1.48 -22.40 14.22
CA ILE A 44 0.63 -21.37 14.81
C ILE A 44 -0.80 -21.92 14.75
N ASP A 45 -1.27 -22.50 15.85
CA ASP A 45 -2.46 -23.33 15.89
C ASP A 45 -3.73 -22.52 15.57
N ASN A 46 -4.46 -23.01 14.56
CA ASN A 46 -5.93 -23.00 14.46
C ASN A 46 -6.67 -21.66 14.53
N LEU A 47 -6.25 -20.68 13.74
CA LEU A 47 -7.21 -19.68 13.24
C LEU A 47 -7.60 -20.08 11.82
N GLN A 48 -8.74 -20.77 11.69
CA GLN A 48 -9.38 -20.92 10.38
C GLN A 48 -9.76 -19.52 9.90
N ALA A 49 -9.00 -18.99 8.93
CA ALA A 49 -9.36 -17.75 8.26
C ALA A 49 -10.74 -17.92 7.63
N PRO A 50 -11.64 -16.93 7.74
CA PRO A 50 -12.97 -17.04 7.15
C PRO A 50 -12.87 -17.20 5.63
N GLU A 51 -13.74 -18.01 5.03
CA GLU A 51 -13.78 -18.16 3.57
C GLU A 51 -14.25 -16.90 2.84
N VAL A 52 -14.99 -16.03 3.55
CA VAL A 52 -15.58 -14.79 3.03
C VAL A 52 -15.45 -13.71 4.10
N LEU A 53 -15.15 -12.49 3.69
CA LEU A 53 -15.10 -11.32 4.56
C LEU A 53 -16.42 -11.19 5.37
N PRO A 54 -16.40 -11.05 6.70
CA PRO A 54 -17.62 -11.06 7.52
C PRO A 54 -18.54 -9.86 7.23
N GLY A 55 -19.86 -10.07 7.26
CA GLY A 55 -20.98 -9.24 6.75
C GLY A 55 -21.14 -7.77 7.14
N LYS A 56 -20.10 -7.09 7.60
CA LYS A 56 -20.15 -5.68 8.03
C LYS A 56 -18.97 -4.86 7.54
N TRP A 57 -18.12 -5.39 6.67
CA TRP A 57 -16.85 -4.79 6.29
C TRP A 57 -16.69 -4.61 4.79
N GLU A 58 -16.05 -3.52 4.41
CA GLU A 58 -15.52 -3.24 3.07
C GLU A 58 -14.13 -2.60 3.16
N ILE A 59 -13.39 -2.66 2.06
CA ILE A 59 -12.11 -1.96 1.91
C ILE A 59 -12.34 -0.87 0.87
N ARG A 60 -12.35 0.38 1.31
CA ARG A 60 -12.56 1.55 0.44
C ARG A 60 -11.25 2.01 -0.22
N PRO A 61 -11.32 2.70 -1.36
CA PRO A 61 -10.17 3.43 -1.90
C PRO A 61 -9.57 4.39 -0.87
N GLU A 62 -8.25 4.54 -0.86
CA GLU A 62 -7.54 5.35 0.13
C GLU A 62 -7.99 6.81 0.17
N TYR A 63 -8.26 7.42 -0.99
CA TYR A 63 -8.80 8.77 -1.10
C TYR A 63 -10.22 8.94 -0.52
N GLU A 64 -10.93 7.86 -0.20
CA GLU A 64 -12.24 7.89 0.48
C GLU A 64 -12.14 7.63 1.99
N ARG A 65 -10.92 7.35 2.51
CA ARG A 65 -10.70 7.03 3.91
C ARG A 65 -10.34 8.31 4.66
N GLU A 66 -11.15 8.65 5.65
CA GLU A 66 -10.79 9.74 6.57
C GLU A 66 -9.50 9.38 7.31
N LEU A 67 -8.47 10.23 7.23
CA LEU A 67 -7.22 10.05 7.98
C LEU A 67 -7.42 10.41 9.45
N SER A 68 -8.32 9.70 10.10
CA SER A 68 -8.60 9.82 11.54
C SER A 68 -7.52 9.13 12.37
N ARG A 69 -6.73 8.25 11.77
CA ARG A 69 -5.65 7.51 12.43
C ARG A 69 -4.51 7.25 11.46
N VAL A 70 -3.30 7.38 11.95
CA VAL A 70 -2.09 7.09 11.18
C VAL A 70 -1.24 6.08 11.94
N GLY A 71 -0.84 5.00 11.26
CA GLY A 71 -0.06 3.91 11.82
C GLY A 71 1.38 3.89 11.30
N PHE A 72 2.30 3.56 12.20
CA PHE A 72 3.70 3.23 11.92
C PHE A 72 4.10 1.96 12.69
N VAL A 73 4.88 1.08 12.06
CA VAL A 73 5.47 -0.11 12.69
C VAL A 73 6.98 0.05 12.68
N TRP A 74 7.56 0.48 13.80
CA TRP A 74 8.98 0.78 13.90
C TRP A 74 9.60 0.15 15.13
N ASN A 75 10.77 -0.45 14.96
CA ASN A 75 11.49 -1.00 16.09
C ASN A 75 12.06 0.13 16.99
N ARG A 76 12.40 -0.24 18.22
CA ARG A 76 12.90 0.64 19.28
C ARG A 76 14.20 1.33 18.87
N GLU A 77 15.10 0.65 18.18
CA GLU A 77 16.39 1.19 17.76
C GLU A 77 16.19 2.32 16.77
N PHE A 78 15.35 2.11 15.76
CA PHE A 78 14.95 3.13 14.81
C PHE A 78 14.31 4.35 15.49
N LEU A 79 13.41 4.12 16.44
CA LEU A 79 12.82 5.22 17.24
C LEU A 79 13.86 5.97 18.08
N ARG A 80 14.85 5.26 18.66
CA ARG A 80 15.95 5.91 19.39
C ARG A 80 16.77 6.80 18.47
N ASP A 81 17.14 6.30 17.30
CA ASP A 81 17.90 7.07 16.32
C ASP A 81 17.12 8.33 15.90
N LEU A 82 15.84 8.15 15.57
CA LEU A 82 14.96 9.21 15.09
C LEU A 82 14.82 10.37 16.09
N PHE A 83 14.64 10.06 17.38
CA PHE A 83 14.25 11.06 18.39
C PHE A 83 15.34 11.43 19.40
N ILE A 84 16.31 10.55 19.66
CA ILE A 84 17.42 10.84 20.60
C ILE A 84 18.64 11.31 19.83
N HIS A 85 19.02 10.59 18.78
CA HIS A 85 20.19 10.93 17.98
C HIS A 85 19.89 11.99 16.91
N ASN A 86 18.60 12.32 16.72
CA ASN A 86 18.11 13.34 15.78
C ASN A 86 18.78 13.21 14.41
N VAL A 87 18.81 11.97 13.92
CA VAL A 87 19.29 11.65 12.59
C VAL A 87 18.43 12.38 11.54
N GLU A 88 18.98 12.61 10.35
CA GLU A 88 18.31 13.36 9.27
C GLU A 88 16.99 12.70 8.84
N GLU A 89 16.92 11.38 9.03
CA GLU A 89 15.74 10.55 8.90
C GLU A 89 14.55 11.00 9.77
N GLY A 90 14.83 11.70 10.88
CA GLY A 90 13.81 12.34 11.70
C GLY A 90 12.95 13.34 10.93
N GLN A 91 13.48 13.98 9.88
CA GLN A 91 12.81 15.09 9.23
C GLN A 91 11.60 14.67 8.40
N THR A 92 11.68 13.58 7.60
CA THR A 92 10.51 13.11 6.84
C THR A 92 9.34 12.74 7.76
N PHE A 93 9.60 12.07 8.88
CA PHE A 93 8.55 11.76 9.84
C PHE A 93 7.92 13.03 10.41
N LYS A 94 8.74 14.02 10.78
CA LYS A 94 8.26 15.32 11.25
C LYS A 94 7.41 16.03 10.19
N ASP A 95 7.81 15.96 8.93
CA ASP A 95 7.08 16.56 7.81
C ASP A 95 5.73 15.89 7.57
N ILE A 96 5.70 14.55 7.59
CA ILE A 96 4.45 13.78 7.53
C ILE A 96 3.55 14.25 8.68
N LEU A 97 4.05 14.23 9.91
CA LEU A 97 3.27 14.63 11.07
C LEU A 97 2.82 16.10 11.01
N ASN A 98 3.59 17.02 10.44
CA ASN A 98 3.18 18.42 10.29
C ASN A 98 1.92 18.57 9.41
N VAL A 99 1.77 17.71 8.41
CA VAL A 99 0.64 17.75 7.48
C VAL A 99 -0.55 16.91 7.95
N VAL A 100 -0.30 15.81 8.67
CA VAL A 100 -1.39 14.98 9.21
C VAL A 100 -2.27 15.82 10.16
N PRO A 101 -3.62 15.73 10.05
CA PRO A 101 -4.52 16.43 10.93
C PRO A 101 -4.23 16.16 12.41
N LYS A 102 -4.16 17.21 13.23
CA LYS A 102 -3.91 17.05 14.69
C LYS A 102 -5.10 16.45 15.45
N THR A 103 -6.23 16.30 14.77
CA THR A 103 -7.41 15.57 15.22
C THR A 103 -7.27 14.06 15.06
N SER A 104 -6.22 13.59 14.38
CA SER A 104 -5.96 12.17 14.14
C SER A 104 -5.25 11.51 15.31
N ASP A 105 -5.51 10.23 15.54
CA ASP A 105 -4.75 9.41 16.49
C ASP A 105 -3.48 8.87 15.81
N LEU A 106 -2.33 8.97 16.48
CA LEU A 106 -1.05 8.45 16.02
C LEU A 106 -0.75 7.12 16.70
N PHE A 107 -0.63 6.06 15.92
CA PHE A 107 -0.29 4.72 16.38
C PHE A 107 1.14 4.37 15.98
N ILE A 108 1.99 4.07 16.96
CA ILE A 108 3.35 3.57 16.73
C ILE A 108 3.46 2.20 17.40
N VAL A 109 3.49 1.16 16.58
CA VAL A 109 3.74 -0.22 17.02
C VAL A 109 5.25 -0.43 17.09
N THR A 110 5.76 -0.91 18.23
CA THR A 110 7.19 -1.06 18.50
C THR A 110 7.51 -2.34 19.25
N ASN A 111 8.76 -2.81 19.13
CA ASN A 111 9.20 -4.03 19.79
C ASN A 111 9.40 -3.78 21.29
N ASN A 112 8.76 -4.62 22.10
CA ASN A 112 8.78 -4.55 23.56
C ASN A 112 8.32 -3.18 24.10
N ASN A 113 8.35 -3.05 25.42
CA ASN A 113 8.19 -1.74 26.05
C ASN A 113 9.41 -0.87 25.75
N LEU A 114 9.17 0.33 25.20
CA LEU A 114 10.20 1.35 25.10
C LEU A 114 10.74 1.68 26.49
N ASP A 115 12.05 1.82 26.61
CA ASP A 115 12.64 2.36 27.83
C ASP A 115 12.15 3.80 28.09
N LYS A 116 12.24 4.26 29.35
CA LYS A 116 11.72 5.57 29.78
C LYS A 116 12.32 6.74 28.99
N GLU A 117 13.59 6.64 28.60
CA GLU A 117 14.30 7.67 27.85
C GLU A 117 13.72 7.79 26.43
N THR A 118 13.65 6.68 25.71
CA THR A 118 13.13 6.57 24.35
C THR A 118 11.68 6.99 24.31
N ARG A 119 10.84 6.46 25.20
CA ARG A 119 9.43 6.86 25.30
C ARG A 119 9.29 8.37 25.48
N GLY A 120 10.07 8.95 26.41
CA GLY A 120 10.06 10.40 26.64
C GLY A 120 10.52 11.20 25.43
N ALA A 121 11.51 10.72 24.68
CA ALA A 121 12.00 11.36 23.47
C ALA A 121 10.95 11.34 22.34
N VAL A 122 10.29 10.20 22.10
CA VAL A 122 9.19 10.09 21.13
C VAL A 122 8.08 11.07 21.49
N LEU A 123 7.60 11.04 22.75
CA LEU A 123 6.51 11.90 23.19
C LEU A 123 6.86 13.39 23.04
N ARG A 124 8.06 13.82 23.46
CA ARG A 124 8.50 15.21 23.30
C ARG A 124 8.65 15.61 21.83
N GLY A 125 9.21 14.74 21.00
CA GLY A 125 9.40 15.01 19.58
C GLY A 125 8.07 15.19 18.85
N VAL A 126 7.12 14.30 19.10
CA VAL A 126 5.78 14.36 18.49
C VAL A 126 4.95 15.53 19.02
N THR A 127 4.91 15.73 20.35
CA THR A 127 4.16 16.85 20.96
C THR A 127 4.75 18.22 20.60
N GLY A 128 6.07 18.31 20.40
CA GLY A 128 6.74 19.52 19.92
C GLY A 128 6.28 19.96 18.52
N ILE A 129 5.67 19.05 17.75
CA ILE A 129 5.11 19.29 16.41
C ILE A 129 3.59 19.59 16.49
N GLY A 130 3.06 19.75 17.70
CA GLY A 130 1.67 20.10 17.96
C GLY A 130 0.70 18.92 17.97
N PHE A 131 1.18 17.67 17.97
CA PHE A 131 0.30 16.52 18.22
C PHE A 131 -0.09 16.45 19.71
N PRO A 132 -1.37 16.34 20.06
CA PRO A 132 -1.79 16.18 21.45
C PRO A 132 -1.29 14.86 22.03
N GLU A 133 -0.70 14.88 23.23
CA GLU A 133 -0.20 13.66 23.89
C GLU A 133 -1.31 12.61 24.07
N SER A 134 -2.55 13.04 24.32
CA SER A 134 -3.73 12.17 24.46
C SER A 134 -4.10 11.39 23.19
N ARG A 135 -3.50 11.72 22.05
CA ARG A 135 -3.71 11.06 20.75
C ARG A 135 -2.51 10.23 20.30
N ILE A 136 -1.48 10.10 21.13
CA ILE A 136 -0.28 9.31 20.82
C ILE A 136 -0.39 7.94 21.49
N HIS A 137 -0.44 6.90 20.68
CA HIS A 137 -0.55 5.51 21.11
C HIS A 137 0.74 4.76 20.77
N LEU A 138 1.52 4.45 21.81
CA LEU A 138 2.72 3.61 21.69
C LEU A 138 2.34 2.17 22.05
N ILE A 139 2.25 1.30 21.05
CA ILE A 139 1.76 -0.09 21.20
C ILE A 139 2.96 -1.05 21.22
N PRO A 140 3.27 -1.69 22.35
CA PRO A 140 4.32 -2.69 22.40
C PRO A 140 3.85 -4.03 21.82
N THR A 141 4.72 -4.72 21.08
CA THR A 141 4.56 -6.14 20.71
C THR A 141 5.90 -6.86 20.81
N ASP A 142 5.88 -8.14 21.12
CA ASP A 142 7.05 -9.02 21.15
C ASP A 142 7.56 -9.39 19.74
N LYS A 143 6.77 -9.12 18.69
CA LYS A 143 7.06 -9.50 17.30
C LYS A 143 6.78 -8.36 16.32
N VAL A 144 7.65 -7.35 16.32
CA VAL A 144 7.62 -6.29 15.30
C VAL A 144 8.22 -6.78 13.98
N PHE A 145 7.57 -6.34 12.91
CA PHE A 145 8.13 -6.38 11.57
C PHE A 145 9.25 -5.34 11.46
N ASP A 146 10.50 -5.80 11.49
CA ASP A 146 11.70 -4.95 11.65
C ASP A 146 12.07 -4.12 10.40
N SER A 147 11.17 -3.99 9.42
CA SER A 147 11.45 -3.33 8.14
C SER A 147 10.78 -1.97 7.96
N GLY A 148 9.95 -1.49 8.87
CA GLY A 148 9.31 -0.17 8.69
C GLY A 148 8.36 -0.05 7.49
N TRP A 149 8.07 -1.13 6.75
CA TRP A 149 7.08 -1.18 5.68
C TRP A 149 5.67 -1.37 6.25
N THR A 150 5.15 -0.30 6.86
CA THR A 150 3.84 -0.32 7.52
C THR A 150 2.67 -0.51 6.55
N GLN A 151 2.76 -0.09 5.28
CA GLN A 151 1.68 -0.40 4.33
C GLN A 151 1.58 -1.90 4.09
N ASP A 152 2.73 -2.58 4.07
CA ASP A 152 2.80 -3.97 3.67
C ASP A 152 2.12 -4.89 4.68
N ILE A 153 1.97 -4.50 5.95
CA ILE A 153 1.39 -5.35 7.01
C ILE A 153 -0.10 -5.69 6.80
N GLY A 154 -0.81 -4.98 5.93
CA GLY A 154 -2.22 -5.26 5.61
C GLY A 154 -2.97 -4.05 5.07
N GLU A 155 -4.30 -4.14 5.02
CA GLU A 155 -5.19 -3.09 4.52
C GLU A 155 -6.22 -2.66 5.56
N ALA A 156 -6.62 -1.39 5.55
CA ALA A 156 -7.66 -0.89 6.46
C ALA A 156 -9.06 -1.39 6.06
N LEU A 157 -9.76 -2.01 7.02
CA LEU A 157 -11.17 -2.38 6.90
C LEU A 157 -12.06 -1.27 7.47
N GLN A 158 -13.10 -0.93 6.72
CA GLN A 158 -14.15 -0.01 7.16
C GLN A 158 -15.48 -0.74 7.32
N PRO A 159 -16.27 -0.43 8.36
CA PRO A 159 -17.60 -0.96 8.48
C PRO A 159 -18.49 -0.35 7.39
N VAL A 160 -19.32 -1.18 6.77
CA VAL A 160 -20.31 -0.75 5.76
C VAL A 160 -21.38 0.14 6.41
N ASP A 161 -21.67 -0.09 7.69
CA ASP A 161 -22.58 0.72 8.51
C ASP A 161 -21.80 1.47 9.60
N ARG A 162 -21.81 2.81 9.50
CA ARG A 162 -21.14 3.72 10.44
C ARG A 162 -21.62 3.54 11.89
N SER A 163 -22.83 2.99 12.11
CA SER A 163 -23.38 2.77 13.45
C SER A 163 -22.76 1.57 14.20
N SER A 164 -22.02 0.70 13.51
CA SER A 164 -21.41 -0.49 14.14
C SER A 164 -20.07 -0.22 14.84
N GLY A 165 -19.52 0.99 14.71
CA GLY A 165 -18.48 1.58 15.58
C GLY A 165 -17.08 0.97 15.51
N THR A 166 -16.91 -0.24 14.99
CA THR A 166 -15.61 -0.91 14.93
C THR A 166 -15.02 -0.83 13.53
N HIS A 167 -13.81 -0.28 13.45
CA HIS A 167 -12.93 -0.38 12.29
C HIS A 167 -11.87 -1.46 12.53
N GLY A 168 -11.28 -2.02 11.48
CA GLY A 168 -10.43 -3.20 11.58
C GLY A 168 -9.31 -3.21 10.55
N MET A 169 -8.53 -4.28 10.53
CA MET A 169 -7.45 -4.47 9.55
C MET A 169 -7.58 -5.81 8.86
N LEU A 170 -7.52 -5.82 7.53
CA LEU A 170 -7.32 -7.02 6.75
C LEU A 170 -5.83 -7.33 6.82
N VAL A 171 -5.49 -8.46 7.39
CA VAL A 171 -4.11 -8.92 7.52
C VAL A 171 -3.90 -10.06 6.52
N SER A 172 -2.78 -10.01 5.81
CA SER A 172 -2.39 -11.03 4.83
C SER A 172 -2.32 -12.44 5.46
N ALA A 173 -2.54 -13.48 4.65
CA ALA A 173 -2.22 -14.83 5.08
C ALA A 173 -0.70 -14.96 5.29
N PRO A 174 -0.23 -15.77 6.27
CA PRO A 174 1.18 -16.07 6.44
C PRO A 174 1.77 -16.65 5.15
N PHE A 175 3.02 -16.30 4.88
CA PHE A 175 3.74 -16.68 3.68
C PHE A 175 4.89 -17.65 3.95
N MET A 176 4.68 -18.94 3.68
CA MET A 176 5.74 -19.94 3.78
C MET A 176 6.53 -20.10 2.47
N ARG A 177 7.62 -19.36 2.30
CA ARG A 177 8.62 -19.65 1.26
C ARG A 177 9.52 -20.80 1.74
N ALA A 178 9.75 -21.79 0.89
CA ALA A 178 10.53 -22.99 1.24
C ALA A 178 12.05 -22.75 1.37
N ASP A 179 12.54 -21.56 1.01
CA ASP A 179 13.95 -21.20 1.21
C ASP A 179 14.19 -20.52 2.57
N ALA A 180 15.33 -20.82 3.19
CA ALA A 180 15.66 -20.35 4.53
C ALA A 180 15.96 -18.85 4.61
N VAL A 181 16.07 -18.16 3.47
CA VAL A 181 16.54 -16.76 3.36
C VAL A 181 15.37 -15.77 3.28
N THR A 182 14.16 -16.20 2.91
CA THR A 182 12.97 -15.33 2.83
C THR A 182 11.90 -15.62 3.89
N LYS A 183 12.28 -16.28 5.00
CA LYS A 183 11.48 -16.46 6.23
C LYS A 183 11.02 -15.16 6.92
N PHE A 184 11.27 -13.99 6.34
CA PHE A 184 11.07 -12.69 6.97
C PHE A 184 9.62 -12.18 6.93
N PHE A 185 8.78 -12.67 6.02
CA PHE A 185 7.43 -12.13 5.77
C PHE A 185 6.26 -12.88 6.45
N ASP A 186 6.54 -13.82 7.37
CA ASP A 186 5.57 -14.92 7.63
C ASP A 186 4.71 -14.77 8.91
N ALA A 187 5.23 -14.21 10.01
CA ALA A 187 4.47 -14.10 11.28
C ALA A 187 4.54 -12.72 11.95
N LYS A 188 5.70 -12.07 11.96
CA LYS A 188 5.89 -10.74 12.56
C LYS A 188 5.03 -9.66 11.91
N GLN A 189 4.86 -9.74 10.60
CA GLN A 189 4.00 -8.83 9.82
C GLN A 189 2.53 -9.02 10.21
N VAL A 190 2.06 -10.26 10.29
CA VAL A 190 0.70 -10.60 10.72
C VAL A 190 0.45 -10.11 12.15
N GLU A 191 1.40 -10.32 13.07
CA GLU A 191 1.26 -9.85 14.44
C GLU A 191 1.33 -8.33 14.57
N SER A 192 2.18 -7.66 13.80
CA SER A 192 2.21 -6.19 13.73
C SER A 192 0.87 -5.63 13.24
N GLY A 193 0.28 -6.24 12.20
CA GLY A 193 -1.06 -5.89 11.73
C GLY A 193 -2.14 -6.12 12.79
N ARG A 194 -2.08 -7.23 13.53
CA ARG A 194 -3.02 -7.50 14.63
C ARG A 194 -2.87 -6.52 15.80
N ALA A 195 -1.63 -6.15 16.14
CA ALA A 195 -1.33 -5.16 17.17
C ALA A 195 -1.86 -3.79 16.76
N MET A 196 -1.63 -3.39 15.51
CA MET A 196 -2.17 -2.15 14.93
C MET A 196 -3.70 -2.16 14.89
N ALA A 197 -4.31 -3.30 14.60
CA ALA A 197 -5.76 -3.45 14.59
C ALA A 197 -6.40 -3.40 15.98
N ALA A 198 -5.62 -3.43 17.07
CA ALA A 198 -6.07 -3.47 18.45
C ALA A 198 -7.13 -4.57 18.71
N GLY A 199 -6.96 -5.73 18.07
CA GLY A 199 -7.87 -6.88 18.21
C GLY A 199 -8.97 -6.99 17.14
N ASN A 200 -9.18 -5.98 16.30
CA ASN A 200 -10.16 -6.02 15.19
C ASN A 200 -9.49 -6.40 13.86
N ALA A 201 -8.76 -7.50 13.82
CA ALA A 201 -8.13 -7.99 12.59
C ALA A 201 -8.97 -9.10 11.94
N VAL A 202 -9.10 -9.05 10.61
CA VAL A 202 -9.58 -10.18 9.81
C VAL A 202 -8.40 -10.70 9.01
N GLN A 203 -8.11 -11.99 9.13
CA GLN A 203 -7.05 -12.60 8.34
C GLN A 203 -7.61 -13.02 6.97
N ALA A 204 -6.93 -12.61 5.90
CA ALA A 204 -7.18 -13.10 4.55
C ALA A 204 -6.82 -14.59 4.45
N ASN A 205 -7.52 -15.32 3.58
CA ASN A 205 -7.15 -16.69 3.23
C ASN A 205 -6.16 -16.76 2.05
N PHE A 206 -5.66 -15.60 1.59
CA PHE A 206 -4.68 -15.43 0.53
C PHE A 206 -3.58 -14.47 0.99
N TYR A 207 -2.41 -14.61 0.39
CA TYR A 207 -1.30 -13.69 0.59
C TYR A 207 -1.47 -12.45 -0.30
N PHE A 208 -1.12 -11.29 0.25
CA PHE A 208 -0.96 -10.02 -0.42
C PHE A 208 -0.01 -9.11 0.39
N VAL A 209 0.50 -8.07 -0.26
CA VAL A 209 1.25 -6.95 0.31
C VAL A 209 0.43 -5.68 0.06
N GLY A 210 0.27 -4.81 1.07
CA GLY A 210 -0.58 -3.62 0.96
C GLY A 210 -0.21 -2.69 -0.20
N GLY A 211 1.09 -2.45 -0.44
CA GLY A 211 1.55 -1.61 -1.57
C GLY A 211 1.16 -2.12 -2.96
N ASN A 212 0.73 -3.38 -3.04
CA ASN A 212 0.29 -4.06 -4.25
C ASN A 212 -1.18 -4.47 -4.20
N PHE A 213 -1.93 -4.08 -3.17
CA PHE A 213 -3.36 -4.31 -3.03
C PHE A 213 -4.07 -2.95 -3.00
N GLN A 214 -4.51 -2.46 -4.17
CA GLN A 214 -5.09 -1.13 -4.29
C GLN A 214 -6.61 -1.20 -4.55
N PRO A 215 -7.44 -0.89 -3.53
CA PRO A 215 -8.89 -0.71 -3.73
C PRO A 215 -9.17 0.58 -4.50
N THR A 216 -10.17 0.55 -5.38
CA THR A 216 -10.50 1.69 -6.24
C THR A 216 -11.99 1.73 -6.63
N ARG A 217 -12.46 2.83 -7.20
CA ARG A 217 -13.82 2.92 -7.76
C ARG A 217 -13.82 2.52 -9.23
N LEU A 218 -14.91 1.91 -9.69
CA LEU A 218 -15.13 1.65 -11.10
C LEU A 218 -16.11 2.68 -11.67
N ALA A 219 -16.18 2.77 -13.00
CA ALA A 219 -17.06 3.72 -13.67
C ALA A 219 -18.56 3.55 -13.31
N ASP A 220 -18.97 2.37 -12.85
CA ASP A 220 -20.32 2.08 -12.36
C ASP A 220 -20.51 2.40 -10.86
N GLY A 221 -19.50 2.97 -10.20
CA GLY A 221 -19.49 3.31 -8.77
C GLY A 221 -19.16 2.15 -7.82
N SER A 222 -19.05 0.92 -8.32
CA SER A 222 -18.66 -0.24 -7.49
C SER A 222 -17.20 -0.19 -7.08
N ILE A 223 -16.82 -0.94 -6.04
CA ILE A 223 -15.43 -1.08 -5.61
C ILE A 223 -14.76 -2.19 -6.43
N GLY A 224 -13.62 -1.86 -7.02
CA GLY A 224 -12.69 -2.81 -7.62
C GLY A 224 -11.42 -2.96 -6.77
N TYR A 225 -10.72 -4.06 -6.93
CA TYR A 225 -9.46 -4.36 -6.25
C TYR A 225 -8.37 -4.62 -7.28
N MET A 226 -7.47 -3.67 -7.44
CA MET A 226 -6.29 -3.81 -8.29
C MET A 226 -5.22 -4.54 -7.51
N ILE A 227 -4.68 -5.63 -8.09
CA ILE A 227 -3.66 -6.42 -7.41
C ILE A 227 -2.44 -6.60 -8.31
N GLY A 228 -1.27 -6.38 -7.73
CA GLY A 228 0.00 -6.51 -8.41
C GLY A 228 0.22 -7.96 -8.83
N HIS A 229 0.73 -8.15 -10.04
CA HIS A 229 1.01 -9.48 -10.56
C HIS A 229 1.97 -10.28 -9.67
N ASP A 230 2.98 -9.62 -9.08
CA ASP A 230 4.03 -10.26 -8.27
C ASP A 230 3.56 -10.68 -6.86
N ASP A 231 2.36 -10.25 -6.47
CA ASP A 231 2.01 -10.09 -5.06
C ASP A 231 1.05 -11.15 -4.53
N ILE A 232 0.26 -11.75 -5.42
CA ILE A 232 -0.54 -12.94 -5.08
C ILE A 232 0.20 -14.23 -5.45
N LEU A 233 1.42 -14.08 -5.97
CA LEU A 233 2.25 -15.14 -6.50
C LEU A 233 3.15 -15.84 -5.47
N GLY A 234 3.12 -15.40 -4.21
CA GLY A 234 3.94 -16.02 -3.17
C GLY A 234 3.82 -17.55 -3.12
N ASN A 235 2.63 -18.12 -3.33
CA ASN A 235 2.44 -19.58 -3.28
C ASN A 235 3.08 -20.37 -4.44
N HIS A 236 3.74 -19.70 -5.39
CA HIS A 236 4.43 -20.33 -6.51
C HIS A 236 5.93 -20.38 -6.25
N LYS A 237 6.54 -21.52 -6.58
CA LYS A 237 8.00 -21.64 -6.56
C LYS A 237 8.56 -20.53 -7.46
N LYS A 238 9.61 -19.85 -6.97
CA LYS A 238 10.29 -18.74 -7.65
C LYS A 238 10.56 -18.97 -9.15
N ASP A 239 10.69 -20.24 -9.55
CA ASP A 239 11.10 -20.64 -10.88
C ASP A 239 9.93 -21.10 -11.79
N GLU A 240 8.67 -21.03 -11.34
CA GLU A 240 7.50 -21.37 -12.15
C GLU A 240 6.80 -20.09 -12.66
N PRO A 241 6.72 -19.86 -13.98
CA PRO A 241 6.01 -18.71 -14.52
C PRO A 241 4.52 -18.78 -14.18
N MET A 242 3.91 -17.62 -13.89
CA MET A 242 2.46 -17.53 -13.74
C MET A 242 1.80 -18.03 -15.03
N THR A 243 0.88 -18.98 -14.88
CA THR A 243 -0.02 -19.38 -15.96
C THR A 243 -1.32 -18.60 -15.86
N ASP A 244 -1.97 -18.35 -17.00
CA ASP A 244 -3.30 -17.70 -17.02
C ASP A 244 -4.33 -18.44 -16.15
N ALA A 245 -4.24 -19.77 -16.08
CA ALA A 245 -5.12 -20.60 -15.26
C ALA A 245 -4.97 -20.29 -13.76
N LEU A 246 -3.74 -20.12 -13.31
CA LEU A 246 -3.43 -19.80 -11.94
C LEU A 246 -3.84 -18.36 -11.58
N ALA A 247 -3.52 -17.39 -12.44
CA ALA A 247 -3.97 -16.01 -12.26
C ALA A 247 -5.50 -15.95 -12.12
N THR A 248 -6.22 -16.70 -12.98
CA THR A 248 -7.68 -16.82 -12.92
C THR A 248 -8.18 -17.42 -11.62
N GLN A 249 -7.54 -18.49 -11.12
CA GLN A 249 -7.91 -19.11 -9.85
C GLN A 249 -7.73 -18.15 -8.67
N THR A 250 -6.61 -17.44 -8.68
CA THR A 250 -6.26 -16.41 -7.70
C THR A 250 -7.28 -15.27 -7.68
N ILE A 251 -7.61 -14.70 -8.84
CA ILE A 251 -8.64 -13.67 -8.99
C ILE A 251 -9.97 -14.16 -8.42
N LYS A 252 -10.40 -15.38 -8.75
CA LYS A 252 -11.64 -15.98 -8.24
C LYS A 252 -11.62 -16.16 -6.73
N LYS A 253 -10.48 -16.54 -6.14
CA LYS A 253 -10.33 -16.72 -4.70
C LYS A 253 -10.47 -15.38 -3.96
N ILE A 254 -9.77 -14.34 -4.42
CA ILE A 254 -9.88 -13.00 -3.84
C ILE A 254 -11.29 -12.45 -4.02
N ALA A 255 -11.85 -12.56 -5.23
CA ALA A 255 -13.21 -12.12 -5.52
C ALA A 255 -14.21 -12.82 -4.58
N LYS A 256 -14.11 -14.14 -4.39
CA LYS A 256 -14.95 -14.89 -3.43
C LYS A 256 -14.80 -14.35 -2.00
N PHE A 257 -13.57 -14.13 -1.54
CA PHE A 257 -13.31 -13.59 -0.20
C PHE A 257 -13.94 -12.19 -0.05
N LEU A 258 -13.86 -11.36 -1.09
CA LEU A 258 -14.42 -10.01 -1.16
C LEU A 258 -15.86 -9.99 -1.71
N ARG A 259 -16.64 -11.06 -1.51
CA ARG A 259 -18.08 -11.18 -1.86
C ARG A 259 -18.43 -10.94 -3.34
N GLY A 260 -17.61 -11.45 -4.25
CA GLY A 260 -17.80 -11.28 -5.69
C GLY A 260 -17.35 -9.92 -6.21
N ALA A 261 -16.56 -9.17 -5.45
CA ALA A 261 -15.97 -7.93 -5.93
C ALA A 261 -15.13 -8.14 -7.20
N LYS A 262 -15.05 -7.09 -8.02
CA LYS A 262 -14.23 -7.12 -9.23
C LYS A 262 -12.75 -6.99 -8.84
N VAL A 263 -11.97 -7.99 -9.22
CA VAL A 263 -10.52 -8.04 -8.99
C VAL A 263 -9.81 -7.88 -10.34
N ILE A 264 -8.84 -6.97 -10.39
CA ILE A 264 -8.11 -6.59 -11.60
C ILE A 264 -6.64 -6.89 -11.37
N MET A 265 -6.07 -7.80 -12.15
CA MET A 265 -4.63 -8.07 -12.11
C MET A 265 -3.91 -6.96 -12.88
N MET A 266 -3.02 -6.24 -12.20
CA MET A 266 -2.24 -5.15 -12.78
C MET A 266 -0.88 -5.64 -13.27
N GLY A 267 -0.54 -5.27 -14.51
CA GLY A 267 0.71 -5.67 -15.17
C GLY A 267 0.74 -7.13 -15.65
N ARG A 268 1.73 -7.46 -16.49
CA ARG A 268 1.99 -8.82 -16.99
C ARG A 268 3.03 -9.57 -16.16
N GLY A 269 2.94 -10.90 -16.23
CA GLY A 269 3.76 -11.84 -15.47
C GLY A 269 5.09 -12.27 -16.09
N ASP A 270 5.51 -11.66 -17.18
CA ASP A 270 6.77 -11.99 -17.85
C ASP A 270 7.97 -11.36 -17.12
N GLN A 271 8.40 -12.13 -16.11
CA GLN A 271 9.70 -12.23 -15.43
C GLN A 271 10.81 -11.23 -15.82
N GLY A 272 11.04 -10.28 -14.91
CA GLY A 272 12.38 -9.95 -14.45
C GLY A 272 12.43 -10.12 -12.93
N ASP A 273 13.62 -10.33 -12.35
CA ASP A 273 13.86 -10.48 -10.90
C ASP A 273 13.45 -9.27 -10.04
N GLU A 274 12.87 -8.23 -10.63
CA GLU A 274 12.51 -6.99 -9.96
C GLU A 274 11.00 -6.88 -9.77
N SER A 275 10.57 -7.01 -8.51
CA SER A 275 9.21 -6.76 -8.07
C SER A 275 8.97 -5.25 -7.96
N PHE A 276 8.12 -4.70 -8.84
CA PHE A 276 7.59 -3.34 -8.72
C PHE A 276 6.19 -3.38 -8.14
N HIS A 277 6.00 -2.78 -6.97
CA HIS A 277 4.67 -2.62 -6.40
C HIS A 277 3.82 -1.62 -7.21
N ILE A 278 2.49 -1.78 -7.20
CA ILE A 278 1.56 -0.86 -7.88
C ILE A 278 1.74 0.56 -7.31
N ASP A 279 1.88 0.70 -5.99
CA ASP A 279 2.07 1.98 -5.30
C ASP A 279 3.38 2.72 -5.67
N HIS A 280 4.30 2.09 -6.41
CA HIS A 280 5.45 2.76 -7.02
C HIS A 280 5.12 3.39 -8.37
N GLY A 281 4.11 2.86 -9.08
CA GLY A 281 3.86 3.14 -10.48
C GLY A 281 2.50 3.75 -10.78
N ALA A 282 1.51 3.64 -9.88
CA ALA A 282 0.17 4.15 -10.09
C ALA A 282 -0.51 4.57 -8.77
N MET A 283 -1.32 5.62 -8.87
CA MET A 283 -2.18 6.12 -7.80
C MET A 283 -3.55 6.48 -8.38
N THR A 284 -4.63 5.93 -7.82
CA THR A 284 -5.99 6.37 -8.18
C THR A 284 -6.46 7.49 -7.28
N LEU A 285 -7.22 8.42 -7.85
CA LEU A 285 -7.74 9.63 -7.22
C LEU A 285 -9.25 9.76 -7.52
N PRO A 286 -9.96 10.67 -6.82
CA PRO A 286 -11.38 10.90 -7.07
C PRO A 286 -11.72 11.22 -8.52
N ASN A 287 -13.01 11.10 -8.87
CA ASN A 287 -13.56 11.46 -10.18
C ASN A 287 -12.92 10.70 -11.35
N MET A 288 -12.53 9.44 -11.13
CA MET A 288 -11.87 8.59 -12.14
C MET A 288 -10.56 9.21 -12.66
N HIS A 289 -9.79 9.91 -11.82
CA HIS A 289 -8.43 10.32 -12.15
C HIS A 289 -7.42 9.27 -11.69
N ALA A 290 -6.36 9.08 -12.46
CA ALA A 290 -5.22 8.29 -12.04
C ALA A 290 -3.91 8.96 -12.45
N LEU A 291 -2.89 8.82 -11.61
CA LEU A 291 -1.53 9.21 -11.91
C LEU A 291 -0.72 7.93 -12.17
N VAL A 292 0.05 7.90 -13.26
CA VAL A 292 0.89 6.75 -13.62
C VAL A 292 2.30 7.21 -13.96
N ALA A 293 3.32 6.49 -13.51
CA ALA A 293 4.70 6.87 -13.74
C ALA A 293 5.07 6.73 -15.23
N GLU A 294 6.07 7.47 -15.69
CA GLU A 294 6.61 7.36 -17.04
C GLU A 294 8.13 7.50 -16.99
N VAL A 295 8.87 6.58 -17.61
CA VAL A 295 10.33 6.63 -17.65
C VAL A 295 10.78 7.49 -18.83
N THR A 296 11.30 8.68 -18.56
CA THR A 296 11.55 9.69 -19.60
C THR A 296 12.78 9.41 -20.47
N ASP A 297 13.74 8.66 -19.95
CA ASP A 297 15.04 8.39 -20.55
C ASP A 297 15.38 6.90 -20.42
N VAL A 298 14.49 6.04 -20.94
CA VAL A 298 14.60 4.57 -20.85
C VAL A 298 16.02 4.12 -21.20
N GLY A 299 16.76 3.71 -20.18
CA GLY A 299 18.17 3.37 -20.28
C GLY A 299 18.41 2.01 -20.94
N ARG A 300 19.69 1.64 -21.03
CA ARG A 300 20.10 0.31 -21.49
C ARG A 300 19.90 -0.77 -20.42
N ARG A 301 19.59 -0.42 -19.17
CA ARG A 301 19.40 -1.40 -18.09
C ARG A 301 18.03 -2.07 -18.19
N ALA A 302 17.99 -3.36 -17.87
CA ALA A 302 16.78 -4.17 -18.00
C ALA A 302 15.63 -3.65 -17.12
N ASN A 303 15.94 -3.24 -15.89
CA ASN A 303 14.98 -2.70 -14.94
C ASN A 303 14.20 -1.49 -15.43
N THR A 304 14.87 -0.52 -16.04
CA THR A 304 14.21 0.69 -16.58
C THR A 304 13.25 0.36 -17.72
N ARG A 305 13.57 -0.64 -18.55
CA ARG A 305 12.66 -1.13 -19.60
C ARG A 305 11.46 -1.87 -19.02
N ILE A 306 11.68 -2.71 -18.00
CA ILE A 306 10.61 -3.44 -17.30
C ILE A 306 9.68 -2.45 -16.62
N ALA A 307 10.22 -1.46 -15.89
CA ALA A 307 9.43 -0.39 -15.27
C ALA A 307 8.59 0.37 -16.29
N GLN A 308 9.20 0.81 -17.41
CA GLN A 308 8.46 1.50 -18.48
C GLN A 308 7.35 0.63 -19.09
N GLN A 309 7.61 -0.66 -19.31
CA GLN A 309 6.59 -1.59 -19.80
C GLN A 309 5.44 -1.70 -18.80
N ARG A 310 5.73 -1.95 -17.51
CA ARG A 310 4.71 -2.06 -16.46
C ARG A 310 3.88 -0.80 -16.32
N PHE A 311 4.51 0.37 -16.34
CA PHE A 311 3.76 1.63 -16.25
C PHE A 311 2.87 1.89 -17.47
N ASN A 312 3.31 1.48 -18.67
CA ASN A 312 2.45 1.54 -19.86
C ASN A 312 1.25 0.59 -19.76
N GLU A 313 1.44 -0.58 -19.17
CA GLU A 313 0.36 -1.54 -18.91
C GLU A 313 -0.62 -0.97 -17.88
N TYR A 314 -0.13 -0.41 -16.76
CA TYR A 314 -0.97 0.23 -15.76
C TYR A 314 -1.82 1.35 -16.36
N ALA A 315 -1.20 2.24 -17.15
CA ALA A 315 -1.92 3.31 -17.84
C ALA A 315 -3.02 2.74 -18.75
N SER A 316 -2.69 1.77 -19.60
CA SER A 316 -3.64 1.17 -20.55
C SER A 316 -4.80 0.46 -19.84
N GLN A 317 -4.51 -0.23 -18.73
CA GLN A 317 -5.52 -0.92 -17.92
C GLN A 317 -6.45 0.08 -17.21
N LEU A 318 -5.90 1.16 -16.64
CA LEU A 318 -6.68 2.22 -16.00
C LEU A 318 -7.55 2.97 -17.01
N GLU A 319 -7.02 3.34 -18.18
CA GLU A 319 -7.78 3.94 -19.27
C GLU A 319 -8.94 3.03 -19.72
N ALA A 320 -8.71 1.72 -19.84
CA ALA A 320 -9.74 0.74 -20.18
C ALA A 320 -10.84 0.61 -19.10
N LEU A 321 -10.53 0.96 -17.84
CA LEU A 321 -11.50 1.04 -16.74
C LEU A 321 -12.23 2.39 -16.68
N GLY A 322 -11.92 3.33 -17.58
CA GLY A 322 -12.54 4.64 -17.67
C GLY A 322 -11.81 5.75 -16.90
N TYR A 323 -10.58 5.52 -16.46
CA TYR A 323 -9.78 6.54 -15.79
C TYR A 323 -9.19 7.56 -16.78
N MET A 324 -9.17 8.83 -16.39
CA MET A 324 -8.32 9.86 -16.98
C MET A 324 -6.91 9.73 -16.38
N VAL A 325 -5.97 9.25 -17.21
CA VAL A 325 -4.60 9.00 -16.78
C VAL A 325 -3.69 10.19 -17.07
N THR A 326 -3.04 10.71 -16.03
CA THR A 326 -1.95 11.69 -16.15
C THR A 326 -0.62 11.00 -15.90
N ARG A 327 0.33 11.18 -16.83
CA ARG A 327 1.67 10.61 -16.72
C ARG A 327 2.60 11.50 -15.90
N VAL A 328 3.33 10.91 -14.96
CA VAL A 328 4.28 11.60 -14.08
C VAL A 328 5.71 11.16 -14.42
N PRO A 329 6.58 12.08 -14.88
CA PRO A 329 7.91 11.72 -15.38
C PRO A 329 8.83 11.25 -14.27
N HIS A 330 9.59 10.18 -14.54
CA HIS A 330 10.65 9.62 -13.71
C HIS A 330 11.86 9.35 -14.60
N SER A 331 13.06 9.68 -14.11
CA SER A 331 14.29 9.34 -14.83
C SER A 331 14.68 7.87 -14.63
N SER A 332 15.51 7.32 -15.50
CA SER A 332 16.13 6.00 -15.30
C SER A 332 16.90 5.94 -13.98
N GLU A 333 17.57 7.04 -13.60
CA GLU A 333 18.27 7.16 -12.31
C GLU A 333 17.29 7.09 -11.12
N ASP A 334 16.09 7.65 -11.26
CA ASP A 334 15.04 7.53 -10.22
C ASP A 334 14.62 6.07 -10.03
N ILE A 335 14.36 5.36 -11.12
CA ILE A 335 13.98 3.93 -11.07
C ILE A 335 15.08 3.11 -10.41
N GLU A 336 16.33 3.31 -10.81
CA GLU A 336 17.48 2.60 -10.26
C GLU A 336 17.71 2.88 -8.77
N ARG A 337 17.33 4.07 -8.29
CA ARG A 337 17.45 4.47 -6.89
C ARG A 337 16.19 4.24 -6.06
N GLY A 338 15.12 3.72 -6.66
CA GLY A 338 13.83 3.53 -5.98
C GLY A 338 13.12 4.84 -5.61
N ARG A 339 13.29 5.90 -6.40
CA ARG A 339 12.74 7.25 -6.15
C ARG A 339 11.41 7.46 -6.87
N TYR A 340 10.37 6.84 -6.35
CA TYR A 340 9.01 6.86 -6.92
C TYR A 340 8.16 7.97 -6.29
N SER A 341 7.93 9.07 -7.04
CA SER A 341 7.06 10.17 -6.59
C SER A 341 5.60 9.77 -6.41
N LEU A 342 5.19 8.66 -7.02
CA LEU A 342 3.84 8.10 -6.85
C LEU A 342 3.68 7.26 -5.58
N ASN A 343 4.76 6.95 -4.85
CA ASN A 343 4.70 6.26 -3.56
C ASN A 343 4.29 7.23 -2.43
N GLY A 344 3.18 7.92 -2.69
CA GLY A 344 2.51 8.86 -1.80
C GLY A 344 1.18 8.28 -1.30
N MET A 345 0.58 8.97 -0.33
CA MET A 345 -0.61 8.52 0.38
C MET A 345 -1.76 9.52 0.15
N PRO A 346 -2.79 9.17 -0.64
CA PRO A 346 -4.02 9.94 -0.71
C PRO A 346 -4.92 9.64 0.50
N TYR A 347 -5.59 10.65 1.01
CA TYR A 347 -6.53 10.50 2.12
C TYR A 347 -7.60 11.58 2.13
N LEU A 348 -8.74 11.30 2.76
CA LEU A 348 -9.76 12.31 3.02
C LEU A 348 -9.44 13.04 4.34
N ASP A 349 -9.26 14.36 4.30
CA ASP A 349 -9.03 15.15 5.51
C ASP A 349 -10.34 15.25 6.32
N PRO A 350 -10.33 14.88 7.61
CA PRO A 350 -11.53 14.90 8.43
C PRO A 350 -12.06 16.32 8.70
N ASN A 351 -11.24 17.36 8.59
CA ASN A 351 -11.60 18.74 8.91
C ASN A 351 -12.27 19.48 7.75
N ASP A 352 -11.69 19.40 6.55
CA ASP A 352 -12.19 20.15 5.38
C ASP A 352 -12.91 19.28 4.34
N LYS A 353 -12.91 17.95 4.55
CA LYS A 353 -13.53 16.94 3.68
C LYS A 353 -13.01 16.96 2.25
N LYS A 354 -11.78 17.42 2.03
CA LYS A 354 -11.08 17.32 0.74
C LYS A 354 -10.11 16.16 0.74
N VAL A 355 -9.81 15.68 -0.46
CA VAL A 355 -8.77 14.67 -0.64
C VAL A 355 -7.41 15.34 -0.67
N HIS A 356 -6.57 14.97 0.28
CA HIS A 356 -5.19 15.41 0.42
C HIS A 356 -4.28 14.31 -0.10
N VAL A 357 -3.11 14.66 -0.64
CA VAL A 357 -2.12 13.69 -1.13
C VAL A 357 -0.75 14.05 -0.58
N LEU A 358 -0.21 13.21 0.30
CA LEU A 358 1.20 13.27 0.68
C LEU A 358 2.02 12.65 -0.45
N PHE A 359 3.07 13.31 -0.93
CA PHE A 359 3.96 12.70 -1.92
C PHE A 359 5.43 13.04 -1.66
N PRO A 360 6.36 12.11 -1.94
CA PRO A 360 7.76 12.31 -1.64
C PRO A 360 8.43 13.26 -2.63
N VAL A 361 9.30 14.09 -2.09
CA VAL A 361 10.17 15.03 -2.79
C VAL A 361 11.60 14.71 -2.42
N TYR A 362 12.45 14.51 -3.43
CA TYR A 362 13.83 14.08 -3.25
C TYR A 362 14.81 15.26 -3.37
N ASP A 363 16.04 15.04 -2.90
CA ASP A 363 17.12 16.02 -2.98
C ASP A 363 17.32 16.51 -4.43
N GLY A 364 17.45 17.83 -4.57
CA GLY A 364 17.58 18.51 -5.87
C GLY A 364 16.26 18.88 -6.53
N GLU A 365 15.10 18.58 -5.93
CA GLU A 365 13.78 18.94 -6.46
C GLU A 365 13.15 20.17 -5.78
N PHE A 366 13.77 20.68 -4.72
CA PHE A 366 13.34 21.82 -3.92
C PHE A 366 14.51 22.77 -3.65
N THR A 367 14.21 24.05 -3.43
CA THR A 367 15.21 25.03 -3.02
C THR A 367 15.64 24.79 -1.57
N PRO A 368 16.93 24.93 -1.22
CA PRO A 368 17.36 24.80 0.18
C PRO A 368 16.59 25.78 1.08
N LEU A 369 15.89 25.25 2.08
CA LEU A 369 14.99 26.01 2.96
C LEU A 369 15.32 25.78 4.43
N GLN A 370 14.70 26.59 5.28
CA GLN A 370 14.68 26.39 6.73
C GLN A 370 14.20 24.97 7.05
N LYS A 371 14.98 24.23 7.84
CA LYS A 371 14.77 22.79 8.10
C LYS A 371 13.42 22.49 8.76
N ASP A 372 12.77 23.47 9.39
CA ASP A 372 11.66 23.22 10.30
C ASP A 372 10.25 23.46 9.72
N ALA A 373 10.13 23.93 8.48
CA ALA A 373 8.84 24.14 7.82
C ALA A 373 8.51 23.03 6.80
N PRO A 374 7.25 22.59 6.70
CA PRO A 374 6.80 21.73 5.60
C PRO A 374 7.02 22.40 4.25
N LEU A 375 7.28 21.60 3.21
CA LEU A 375 7.38 22.13 1.86
C LEU A 375 6.01 22.62 1.37
N SER A 376 6.07 23.65 0.53
CA SER A 376 4.95 24.22 -0.22
C SER A 376 5.27 24.25 -1.72
N GLN A 377 4.33 24.69 -2.55
CA GLN A 377 4.55 24.79 -3.99
C GLN A 377 5.74 25.71 -4.34
N THR A 378 5.90 26.82 -3.63
CA THR A 378 6.93 27.84 -3.93
C THR A 378 8.35 27.35 -3.65
N ASP A 379 8.45 26.28 -2.87
CA ASP A 379 9.71 25.66 -2.46
C ASP A 379 10.21 24.66 -3.50
N LEU A 380 9.32 24.19 -4.37
CA LEU A 380 9.63 23.23 -5.42
C LEU A 380 10.26 23.93 -6.62
N ILE A 381 11.35 23.38 -7.13
CA ILE A 381 12.00 23.88 -8.34
C ILE A 381 11.03 23.67 -9.51
N ALA A 382 10.65 24.74 -10.22
CA ALA A 382 9.60 24.68 -11.24
C ALA A 382 9.83 23.65 -12.37
N SER A 383 11.09 23.32 -12.66
CA SER A 383 11.47 22.30 -13.65
C SER A 383 11.51 20.88 -13.10
N SER A 384 11.38 20.68 -11.78
CA SER A 384 11.51 19.38 -11.13
C SER A 384 10.29 18.47 -11.35
N LYS A 385 10.50 17.17 -11.16
CA LYS A 385 9.42 16.18 -11.18
C LYS A 385 8.45 16.42 -10.03
N ALA A 386 8.92 16.75 -8.82
CA ALA A 386 8.07 17.12 -7.70
C ALA A 386 7.09 18.27 -8.02
N TYR A 387 7.55 19.32 -8.73
CA TYR A 387 6.65 20.42 -9.13
C TYR A 387 5.56 19.94 -10.11
N ARG A 388 5.91 19.06 -11.06
CA ARG A 388 4.93 18.46 -11.98
C ARG A 388 3.93 17.56 -11.24
N MET A 389 4.39 16.79 -10.27
CA MET A 389 3.54 15.96 -9.40
C MET A 389 2.55 16.83 -8.61
N TYR A 390 3.03 17.92 -8.02
CA TYR A 390 2.18 18.91 -7.33
C TYR A 390 1.06 19.42 -8.25
N LYS A 391 1.41 19.82 -9.47
CA LYS A 391 0.46 20.32 -10.47
C LYS A 391 -0.56 19.25 -10.89
N ALA A 392 -0.10 18.04 -11.17
CA ALA A 392 -0.95 16.92 -11.57
C ALA A 392 -1.99 16.56 -10.49
N ILE A 393 -1.59 16.53 -9.21
CA ILE A 393 -2.51 16.33 -8.08
C ILE A 393 -3.51 17.50 -7.98
N ALA A 394 -3.04 18.74 -8.04
CA ALA A 394 -3.90 19.92 -7.89
C ALA A 394 -4.99 19.98 -8.99
N GLU A 395 -4.65 19.54 -10.20
CA GLU A 395 -5.58 19.48 -11.35
C GLU A 395 -6.72 18.47 -11.17
N THR A 396 -6.56 17.48 -10.28
CA THR A 396 -7.66 16.55 -9.94
C THR A 396 -8.61 17.11 -8.87
N GLY A 397 -8.37 18.34 -8.40
CA GLY A 397 -9.09 18.96 -7.28
C GLY A 397 -8.62 18.49 -5.89
N CYS A 398 -7.55 17.71 -5.82
CA CYS A 398 -6.93 17.28 -4.58
C CYS A 398 -5.99 18.35 -4.00
N VAL A 399 -5.65 18.24 -2.72
CA VAL A 399 -4.71 19.13 -2.03
C VAL A 399 -3.33 18.44 -1.94
N PRO A 400 -2.34 18.85 -2.75
CA PRO A 400 -1.00 18.28 -2.73
C PRO A 400 -0.18 18.74 -1.52
N HIS A 401 0.49 17.80 -0.87
CA HIS A 401 1.43 18.02 0.24
C HIS A 401 2.79 17.41 -0.08
N PRO A 402 3.76 18.22 -0.54
CA PRO A 402 5.12 17.73 -0.76
C PRO A 402 5.79 17.44 0.59
N ILE A 403 6.38 16.26 0.71
CA ILE A 403 7.08 15.81 1.91
C ILE A 403 8.53 15.52 1.54
N ARG A 404 9.49 16.06 2.30
CA ARG A 404 10.91 15.79 2.06
C ARG A 404 11.18 14.34 2.42
N ASP A 405 11.60 13.52 1.46
CA ASP A 405 12.06 12.15 1.71
C ASP A 405 13.56 12.16 2.03
N THR A 406 13.91 12.76 3.18
CA THR A 406 15.25 12.75 3.79
C THR A 406 15.53 11.47 4.54
N LEU A 407 14.49 10.68 4.83
CA LEU A 407 14.58 9.37 5.47
C LEU A 407 15.50 8.40 4.76
N ASN A 408 15.90 8.72 3.51
CA ASN A 408 16.48 7.73 2.63
C ASN A 408 15.61 6.47 2.68
N LEU A 409 14.27 6.60 2.74
CA LEU A 409 13.40 5.42 2.76
C LEU A 409 13.74 4.56 1.56
N HIS A 410 14.07 5.17 0.43
CA HIS A 410 14.55 4.46 -0.75
C HIS A 410 15.92 3.73 -0.56
N LYS A 411 16.79 4.13 0.37
CA LYS A 411 18.05 3.43 0.69
C LYS A 411 17.90 2.40 1.82
N ILE A 412 17.16 2.73 2.88
CA ILE A 412 16.96 1.89 4.07
C ILE A 412 15.85 0.86 3.80
N LEU A 413 14.76 1.31 3.19
CA LEU A 413 13.53 0.55 2.94
C LEU A 413 13.32 0.20 1.46
N ARG A 414 14.03 0.82 0.50
CA ARG A 414 13.69 0.74 -0.94
C ARG A 414 12.22 1.07 -1.26
N GLY A 415 11.58 1.88 -0.41
CA GLY A 415 10.23 2.40 -0.56
C GLY A 415 10.17 3.88 -0.18
N SER A 416 8.98 4.47 -0.03
CA SER A 416 8.81 5.86 0.40
C SER A 416 7.61 6.01 1.34
N ILE A 417 6.97 7.19 1.35
CA ILE A 417 5.95 7.59 2.32
C ILE A 417 4.83 6.57 2.41
N HIS A 418 4.28 6.15 1.27
CA HIS A 418 3.20 5.17 1.25
C HIS A 418 3.64 3.88 1.94
N CYS A 419 4.80 3.31 1.58
CA CYS A 419 5.31 2.09 2.22
C CYS A 419 5.50 2.24 3.74
N ALA A 420 5.88 3.41 4.23
CA ALA A 420 6.27 3.61 5.62
C ALA A 420 5.10 3.82 6.60
N MET A 421 3.91 4.14 6.10
CA MET A 421 2.74 4.47 6.92
C MET A 421 1.51 3.62 6.54
N GLN A 422 0.49 3.65 7.38
CA GLN A 422 -0.83 3.10 7.04
C GLN A 422 -1.92 4.08 7.47
N ASN A 423 -2.88 4.34 6.57
CA ASN A 423 -4.08 5.11 6.88
C ASN A 423 -5.12 4.17 7.52
N LEU A 424 -5.31 4.33 8.83
CA LEU A 424 -6.25 3.54 9.60
C LEU A 424 -7.59 4.31 9.69
N ALA A 425 -8.69 3.60 9.45
CA ALA A 425 -10.01 4.21 9.53
C ALA A 425 -10.53 4.33 10.99
N GLN A 426 -11.49 5.23 11.23
CA GLN A 426 -11.82 5.80 12.55
C GLN A 426 -12.46 4.81 13.53
N TYR A 427 -11.85 4.53 14.68
CA TYR A 427 -12.54 3.75 15.73
C TYR A 427 -13.35 4.69 16.62
N GLU A 428 -14.50 4.25 17.09
CA GLU A 428 -14.89 4.57 18.45
C GLU A 428 -14.07 3.65 19.37
N LEU A 429 -13.00 4.16 19.98
CA LEU A 429 -12.44 3.50 21.14
C LEU A 429 -13.52 3.58 22.23
N SER A 430 -14.28 2.50 22.42
CA SER A 430 -14.97 2.34 23.70
C SER A 430 -13.90 2.54 24.77
N THR A 431 -14.16 3.44 25.71
CA THR A 431 -13.23 3.90 26.76
C THR A 431 -12.80 2.81 27.75
N LYS A 432 -12.87 1.54 27.34
CA LYS A 432 -12.48 0.33 28.05
C LYS A 432 -11.44 -0.47 27.24
N SER A 433 -10.31 0.13 26.88
CA SER A 433 -9.15 -0.66 26.45
C SER A 433 -8.12 -0.71 27.58
N ASN A 434 -7.79 -1.93 28.00
CA ASN A 434 -6.89 -2.29 29.10
C ASN A 434 -5.39 -1.99 28.84
N TYR A 435 -5.08 -0.88 28.16
CA TYR A 435 -3.70 -0.47 27.89
C TYR A 435 -3.31 0.73 28.79
N ALA A 436 -3.50 0.56 30.10
CA ALA A 436 -2.95 1.42 31.13
C ALA A 436 -1.61 0.87 31.62
#